data_AF-A0A327TRZ2-F1
#
_entry.id   AF-A0A327TRZ2-F1
#
_cell.length_a   1.000
_cell.length_b   1.000
_cell.length_c   1.000
_cell.angle_alpha   90.00
_cell.angle_beta   90.00
_cell.angle_gamma   90.00
#
_symmetry.space_group_name_H-M   'P 1'
#
loop_
_entity.id
_entity.type
_entity.pdbx_description
1 polymer ?
#
loop_
_entity_poly.entity_id
_entity_poly.type
_entity_poly.pdbx_seq_one_letter_code
_entity_poly.pdbx_strand_id
1 'polypeptide(L)'
;MSSGTSGEYWADKALPSVFKHELLRRYLPQFGGMTGAQSHDRRVVYLDGYAGEGRYENGQPASGEIALQVASDLHKSKRTLECFFSEAQPKSYTRLEEVVQQYRASGV
;
A
#
# COMPACT_ATOMS: atom_id res chain seq x y z
N MET A 1 -20.49 12.85 -12.03
CA MET A 1 -20.21 11.40 -12.11
C MET A 1 -18.70 11.25 -12.08
N SER A 2 -18.12 10.74 -10.99
CA SER A 2 -16.68 10.43 -11.02
C SER A 2 -16.50 9.30 -12.03
N SER A 3 -15.69 9.54 -13.06
CA SER A 3 -15.19 8.47 -13.91
C SER A 3 -14.32 7.58 -13.03
N GLY A 4 -14.90 6.46 -12.57
CA GLY A 4 -14.19 5.45 -11.80
C GLY A 4 -12.96 4.94 -12.55
N THR A 5 -12.11 4.24 -11.79
CA THR A 5 -10.86 3.55 -12.17
C THR A 5 -11.00 2.66 -13.41
N SER A 6 -11.11 3.26 -14.59
CA SER A 6 -11.00 2.59 -15.88
C SER A 6 -9.55 2.21 -16.16
N GLY A 7 -9.31 1.30 -17.11
CA GLY A 7 -7.97 0.81 -17.43
C GLY A 7 -6.93 1.91 -17.72
N GLU A 8 -7.36 3.04 -18.29
CA GLU A 8 -6.47 4.20 -18.55
C GLU A 8 -5.90 4.84 -17.28
N TYR A 9 -6.59 4.76 -16.13
CA TYR A 9 -6.09 5.30 -14.86
C TYR A 9 -4.83 4.59 -14.37
N TRP A 10 -4.60 3.34 -14.82
CA TRP A 10 -3.48 2.51 -14.37
C TRP A 10 -2.29 2.51 -15.34
N ALA A 11 -2.43 3.15 -16.51
CA ALA A 11 -1.36 3.25 -17.50
C ALA A 11 -0.18 4.13 -17.03
N ASP A 12 -0.47 5.25 -16.36
CA ASP A 12 0.56 6.11 -15.77
C ASP A 12 0.06 6.93 -14.56
N LYS A 13 0.99 7.47 -13.77
CA LYS A 13 0.69 8.28 -12.58
C LYS A 13 0.14 9.64 -13.00
N ALA A 14 -1.18 9.83 -12.85
CA ALA A 14 -1.75 11.17 -12.82
C ALA A 14 -1.16 11.99 -11.66
N LEU A 15 -1.03 13.32 -11.81
CA LEU A 15 -0.46 14.22 -10.81
C LEU A 15 -0.98 14.01 -9.38
N PRO A 16 -2.31 13.83 -9.13
CA PRO A 16 -2.81 13.55 -7.79
C PRO A 16 -2.24 12.26 -7.17
N SER A 17 -2.01 11.23 -7.99
CA SER A 17 -1.44 9.96 -7.55
C SER A 17 0.04 10.10 -7.19
N VAL A 18 0.78 10.97 -7.90
CA VAL A 18 2.17 11.30 -7.52
C VAL A 18 2.23 11.93 -6.14
N PHE A 19 1.38 12.92 -5.86
CA PHE A 19 1.32 13.56 -4.54
C PHE A 19 0.91 12.59 -3.44
N LYS A 20 -0.14 11.77 -3.64
CA LYS A 20 -0.55 10.73 -2.69
C LYS A 20 0.60 9.78 -2.38
N HIS A 21 1.32 9.32 -3.40
CA HIS A 21 2.42 8.38 -3.25
C HIS A 21 3.62 8.98 -2.52
N GLU A 22 3.98 10.23 -2.80
CA GLU A 22 5.02 10.94 -2.05
C GLU A 22 4.64 11.10 -0.58
N LEU A 23 3.37 11.42 -0.31
CA LEU A 23 2.88 11.56 1.07
C LEU A 23 2.98 10.23 1.82
N LEU A 24 2.55 9.12 1.21
CA LEU A 24 2.69 7.78 1.81
C LEU A 24 4.15 7.42 2.06
N ARG A 25 5.04 7.63 1.08
CA ARG A 25 6.47 7.31 1.21
C ARG A 25 7.16 8.06 2.36
N ARG A 26 6.74 9.30 2.64
CA ARG A 26 7.36 10.13 3.68
C ARG A 26 6.72 9.93 5.05
N TYR A 27 5.40 9.89 5.09
CA TYR A 27 4.67 9.93 6.36
C TYR A 27 4.40 8.54 6.93
N LEU A 28 4.12 7.54 6.10
CA LEU A 28 3.78 6.21 6.62
C LEU A 28 4.92 5.57 7.45
N PRO A 29 6.22 5.67 7.08
CA PRO A 29 7.30 5.18 7.92
C PRO A 29 7.41 5.91 9.25
N GLN A 30 7.23 7.24 9.24
CA GLN A 30 7.34 8.06 10.45
C GLN A 30 6.17 7.80 11.40
N PHE A 31 4.94 7.85 10.91
CA PHE A 31 3.74 7.57 11.70
C PHE A 31 3.71 6.11 12.18
N GLY A 32 3.92 5.15 11.27
CA GLY A 32 3.99 3.73 11.64
C GLY A 32 5.08 3.45 12.66
N GLY A 33 6.23 4.10 12.54
CA GLY A 33 7.33 3.99 13.49
C GLY A 33 7.04 4.62 14.86
N MET A 34 6.54 5.86 14.89
CA MET A 34 6.25 6.61 16.12
C MET A 34 5.06 6.03 16.88
N THR A 35 3.94 5.82 16.20
CA THR A 35 2.74 5.21 16.78
C THR A 35 3.03 3.77 17.19
N GLY A 36 3.76 3.02 16.34
CA GLY A 36 4.17 1.66 16.63
C GLY A 36 5.09 1.56 17.86
N ALA A 37 5.90 2.56 18.15
CA ALA A 37 6.76 2.52 19.34
C ALA A 37 5.97 2.55 20.66
N GLN A 38 4.77 3.11 20.66
CA GLN A 38 3.92 3.29 21.85
C GLN A 38 2.70 2.36 21.88
N SER A 39 2.39 1.69 20.77
CA SER A 39 1.27 0.75 20.67
C SER A 39 1.57 -0.60 21.34
N HIS A 40 0.50 -1.29 21.76
CA HIS A 40 0.57 -2.69 22.18
C HIS A 40 1.22 -3.56 21.08
N ASP A 41 2.11 -4.48 21.46
CA ASP A 41 2.89 -5.35 20.57
C ASP A 41 3.67 -4.64 19.44
N ARG A 42 3.88 -3.33 19.57
CA ARG A 42 4.48 -2.48 18.53
C ARG A 42 3.78 -2.59 17.18
N ARG A 43 2.45 -2.71 17.21
CA ARG A 43 1.59 -2.99 16.07
C ARG A 43 0.68 -1.81 15.73
N VAL A 44 0.63 -1.47 14.46
CA VAL A 44 -0.27 -0.43 13.91
C VAL A 44 -0.97 -0.99 12.67
N VAL A 45 -2.19 -0.54 12.41
CA VAL A 45 -2.97 -0.92 11.23
C VAL A 45 -2.88 0.18 10.17
N TYR A 46 -2.59 -0.21 8.93
CA TYR A 46 -2.81 0.59 7.74
C TYR A 46 -4.03 0.04 6.99
N LEU A 47 -5.07 0.86 6.82
CA LEU A 47 -6.30 0.48 6.11
C LEU A 47 -6.44 1.33 4.85
N ASP A 48 -6.41 0.71 3.68
CA ASP A 48 -6.71 1.37 2.39
C ASP A 48 -8.03 0.82 1.84
N GLY A 49 -9.07 1.65 1.88
CA GLY A 49 -10.41 1.28 1.42
C GLY A 49 -10.56 1.26 -0.10
N TYR A 50 -9.59 1.77 -0.85
CA TYR A 50 -9.59 1.84 -2.31
C TYR A 50 -8.17 1.59 -2.82
N ALA A 51 -7.70 0.37 -2.60
CA ALA A 51 -6.29 0.01 -2.76
C ALA A 51 -5.83 -0.09 -4.22
N GLY A 52 -6.76 -0.31 -5.16
CA GLY A 52 -6.41 -0.48 -6.56
C GLY A 52 -5.64 -1.77 -6.82
N GLU A 53 -4.72 -1.73 -7.78
CA GLU A 53 -4.00 -2.91 -8.28
C GLU A 53 -2.68 -3.19 -7.54
N GLY A 54 -2.29 -2.34 -6.59
CA GLY A 54 -0.99 -2.42 -5.90
C GLY A 54 0.20 -1.95 -6.75
N ARG A 55 0.19 -2.16 -8.07
CA ARG A 55 1.15 -1.65 -9.06
C ARG A 55 0.45 -1.01 -10.25
N TYR A 56 1.14 -0.11 -10.93
CA TYR A 56 0.75 0.36 -12.25
C TYR A 56 1.11 -0.65 -13.33
N GLU A 57 0.55 -0.52 -14.53
CA GLU A 57 0.85 -1.41 -15.65
C GLU A 57 2.33 -1.37 -16.07
N ASN A 58 2.99 -0.23 -15.87
CA ASN A 58 4.42 -0.06 -16.08
C ASN A 58 5.30 -0.70 -14.96
N GLY A 59 4.70 -1.42 -14.02
CA GLY A 59 5.36 -2.10 -12.91
C GLY A 59 5.73 -1.21 -11.73
N GLN A 60 5.45 0.09 -11.78
CA GLN A 60 5.75 0.99 -10.67
C GLN A 60 4.85 0.72 -9.47
N PRO A 61 5.37 0.79 -8.23
CA PRO A 61 4.55 0.66 -7.02
C PRO A 61 3.46 1.74 -6.93
N ALA A 62 2.25 1.32 -6.60
CA ALA A 62 1.12 2.18 -6.21
C ALA A 62 0.90 2.13 -4.68
N SER A 63 -0.19 2.72 -4.16
CA SER A 63 -0.39 2.87 -2.71
C SER A 63 -0.31 1.55 -1.92
N GLY A 64 -0.91 0.48 -2.46
CA GLY A 64 -0.86 -0.85 -1.85
C GLY A 64 0.57 -1.38 -1.68
N GLU A 65 1.36 -1.39 -2.75
CA GLU A 65 2.75 -1.86 -2.66
C GLU A 65 3.64 -0.92 -1.85
N ILE A 66 3.43 0.41 -1.95
CA ILE A 66 4.17 1.38 -1.13
C ILE A 66 3.96 1.06 0.37
N ALA A 67 2.72 0.77 0.79
CA ALA A 67 2.45 0.40 2.17
C ALA A 67 3.14 -0.91 2.57
N LEU A 68 3.17 -1.92 1.69
CA LEU A 68 3.86 -3.19 1.93
C LEU A 68 5.40 -3.02 2.02
N GLN A 69 5.98 -2.16 1.20
CA GLN A 69 7.41 -1.79 1.28
C GLN A 69 7.72 -1.19 2.66
N VAL A 70 6.89 -0.25 3.12
CA VAL A 70 7.05 0.36 4.45
C VAL A 70 6.84 -0.68 5.56
N ALA A 71 5.86 -1.57 5.43
CA ALA A 71 5.65 -2.65 6.39
C ALA A 71 6.88 -3.58 6.49
N SER A 72 7.49 -3.93 5.36
CA SER A 72 8.73 -4.70 5.32
C SER A 72 9.87 -4.00 6.06
N ASP A 73 10.04 -2.70 5.84
CA ASP A 73 11.10 -1.93 6.49
C ASP A 73 10.87 -1.76 8.00
N LEU A 74 9.63 -1.57 8.43
CA LEU A 74 9.27 -1.54 9.85
C LEU A 74 9.45 -2.91 10.51
N HIS A 75 9.15 -4.00 9.80
CA HIS A 75 9.32 -5.36 10.29
C HIS A 75 10.78 -5.66 10.65
N LYS A 76 11.73 -5.22 9.81
CA LYS A 76 13.19 -5.30 10.11
C LYS A 76 13.55 -4.62 11.44
N SER A 77 12.77 -3.62 11.85
CA SER A 77 12.92 -2.88 13.11
C SER A 77 12.01 -3.39 14.24
N LYS A 78 11.51 -4.63 14.15
CA LYS A 78 10.64 -5.30 15.13
C LYS A 78 9.35 -4.52 15.44
N ARG A 79 8.79 -3.87 14.42
CA ARG A 79 7.50 -3.16 14.44
C ARG A 79 6.60 -3.77 13.38
N THR A 80 5.32 -3.92 13.71
CA THR A 80 4.35 -4.55 12.80
C THR A 80 3.44 -3.47 12.23
N LEU A 81 3.42 -3.34 10.91
CA LEU A 81 2.39 -2.59 10.20
C LEU A 81 1.47 -3.60 9.52
N GLU A 82 0.29 -3.81 10.08
CA GLU A 82 -0.72 -4.71 9.48
C GLU A 82 -1.48 -3.95 8.39
N CYS A 83 -1.31 -4.39 7.15
CA CYS A 83 -1.95 -3.77 6.00
C CYS A 83 -3.26 -4.49 5.64
N PHE A 84 -4.36 -3.75 5.67
CA PHE A 84 -5.67 -4.18 5.18
C PHE A 84 -6.03 -3.40 3.93
N PHE A 85 -6.34 -4.12 2.87
CA PHE A 85 -6.69 -3.54 1.58
C PHE A 85 -8.10 -3.96 1.18
N SER A 86 -8.88 -3.00 0.69
CA SER A 86 -10.17 -3.24 0.06
C SER A 86 -10.12 -2.80 -1.39
N GLU A 87 -10.56 -3.69 -2.29
CA GLU A 87 -10.71 -3.41 -3.70
C GLU A 87 -11.96 -4.12 -4.22
N ALA A 88 -12.88 -3.35 -4.83
CA ALA A 88 -14.18 -3.85 -5.27
C ALA A 88 -14.12 -4.45 -6.68
N GLN A 89 -13.19 -4.00 -7.53
CA GLN A 89 -13.07 -4.45 -8.90
C GLN A 89 -12.29 -5.78 -8.96
N PRO A 90 -12.88 -6.90 -9.44
CA PRO A 90 -12.25 -8.22 -9.34
C PRO A 90 -10.87 -8.32 -10.01
N LYS A 91 -10.69 -7.70 -11.19
CA LYS A 91 -9.39 -7.71 -11.89
C LYS A 91 -8.30 -7.00 -11.09
N SER A 92 -8.63 -5.85 -10.53
CA SER A 92 -7.72 -5.05 -9.71
C SER A 92 -7.42 -5.76 -8.40
N TYR A 93 -8.42 -6.41 -7.79
CA TYR A 93 -8.23 -7.28 -6.63
C TYR A 93 -7.24 -8.42 -6.92
N THR A 94 -7.39 -9.15 -8.03
CA THR A 94 -6.45 -10.25 -8.37
C THR A 94 -5.02 -9.74 -8.52
N ARG A 95 -4.82 -8.61 -9.22
CA ARG A 95 -3.49 -7.99 -9.35
C ARG A 95 -2.92 -7.58 -7.99
N LEU A 96 -3.74 -6.98 -7.14
CA LEU A 96 -3.35 -6.60 -5.78
C LEU A 96 -2.98 -7.82 -4.94
N GLU A 97 -3.76 -8.91 -5.02
CA GLU A 97 -3.51 -10.15 -4.30
C GLU A 97 -2.17 -10.76 -4.70
N GLU A 98 -1.82 -10.78 -5.98
CA GLU A 98 -0.50 -11.23 -6.46
C GLU A 98 0.64 -10.43 -5.82
N VAL A 99 0.50 -9.11 -5.72
CA VAL A 99 1.48 -8.26 -5.03
C VAL A 99 1.54 -8.61 -3.55
N VAL A 100 0.41 -8.70 -2.85
CA VAL A 100 0.36 -9.05 -1.42
C VAL A 100 1.02 -10.41 -1.15
N GLN A 101 0.79 -11.41 -1.99
CA GLN A 101 1.39 -12.73 -1.82
C GLN A 101 2.92 -12.71 -1.94
N GLN A 102 3.49 -11.86 -2.80
CA GLN A 102 4.96 -11.69 -2.90
C GLN A 102 5.55 -11.21 -1.56
N TYR A 103 4.89 -10.24 -0.90
CA TYR A 103 5.35 -9.70 0.37
C TYR A 103 5.11 -10.68 1.53
N ARG A 104 3.97 -11.38 1.55
CA ARG A 104 3.69 -12.45 2.54
C ARG A 104 4.74 -13.55 2.49
N ALA A 105 5.14 -13.98 1.30
CA ALA A 105 6.20 -14.97 1.14
C ALA A 105 7.56 -14.49 1.69
N SER A 106 7.77 -13.18 1.78
CA SER A 106 8.96 -12.55 2.36
C SER A 106 8.87 -12.29 3.88
N GLY A 107 7.77 -12.68 4.53
CA GLY A 107 7.56 -12.55 5.97
C GLY A 107 6.90 -11.24 6.42
N VAL A 108 6.28 -10.50 5.49
CA VAL A 108 5.49 -9.28 5.77
C VAL A 108 4.02 -9.60 5.97
#